data_AF-A0A8J1YQ82-F1
#
_entry.id   AF-A0A8J1YQ82-F1
#
_cell.length_a   1.000
_cell.length_b   1.000
_cell.length_c   1.000
_cell.angle_alpha   90.00
_cell.angle_beta   90.00
_cell.angle_gamma   90.00
#
_symmetry.space_group_name_H-M   'P 1'
#
loop_
_entity.id
_entity.type
_entity.pdbx_description
1 polymer ?
#
loop_
_entity_poly.entity_id
_entity_poly.type
_entity_poly.pdbx_seq_one_letter_code
_entity_poly.pdbx_strand_id
1 'polypeptide(L)'
;MADLETSNKKYNEAYASQAEPNDGLRPGEYITEQSDVHIGLKRQLKSRHLAMISIGGVIGTGLFLGTGGSLANGGPLGLFLGYAIMGSICYSTMISLGEVIAYLPIPGGHIKLAAL
;
A
#
# COMPACT_ATOMS: atom_id res chain seq x y z
N MET A 1 -4.14 36.53 29.37
CA MET A 1 -5.35 35.72 29.10
C MET A 1 -5.86 35.87 27.66
N ALA A 2 -5.52 36.95 26.92
CA ALA A 2 -5.90 37.16 25.52
C ALA A 2 -5.06 36.38 24.47
N ASP A 3 -4.00 35.67 24.89
CA ASP A 3 -3.08 34.98 23.97
C ASP A 3 -3.59 33.61 23.50
N LEU A 4 -4.47 32.97 24.28
CA LEU A 4 -4.99 31.62 23.98
C LEU A 4 -6.10 31.64 22.91
N GLU A 5 -6.97 32.66 22.91
CA GLU A 5 -8.01 32.81 21.88
C GLU A 5 -7.41 33.18 20.52
N THR A 6 -6.35 33.99 20.52
CA THR A 6 -5.65 34.39 19.29
C THR A 6 -4.91 33.21 18.65
N SER A 7 -4.39 32.28 19.47
CA SER A 7 -3.77 31.04 19.00
C SER A 7 -4.79 30.06 18.40
N ASN A 8 -5.97 29.94 19.02
CA ASN A 8 -7.06 29.06 18.55
C ASN A 8 -7.63 29.54 17.20
N LYS A 9 -7.78 30.85 17.00
CA LYS A 9 -8.26 31.43 15.74
C LYS A 9 -7.32 31.14 14.58
N LYS A 10 -6.00 31.26 14.80
CA LYS A 10 -4.97 30.99 13.79
C LYS A 10 -4.93 29.51 13.40
N TYR A 11 -5.16 28.61 14.36
CA TYR A 11 -5.29 27.18 14.12
C TYR A 11 -6.52 26.85 13.25
N ASN A 12 -7.67 27.48 13.55
CA ASN A 12 -8.91 27.26 12.82
C ASN A 12 -8.88 27.83 11.39
N GLU A 13 -8.22 28.98 11.18
CA GLU A 13 -8.03 29.60 9.87
C GLU A 13 -7.10 28.80 8.95
N ALA A 14 -6.06 28.16 9.51
CA ALA A 14 -5.16 27.27 8.77
C ALA A 14 -5.85 25.97 8.32
N TYR A 15 -6.84 25.50 9.09
CA TYR A 15 -7.65 24.32 8.76
C TYR A 15 -8.69 24.62 7.67
N ALA A 16 -9.28 25.81 7.70
CA ALA A 16 -10.23 26.27 6.69
C ALA A 16 -9.61 26.45 5.29
N SER A 17 -8.31 26.76 5.21
CA SER A 17 -7.59 26.88 3.93
C SER A 17 -7.16 25.52 3.33
N GLN A 18 -7.30 24.43 4.08
CA GLN A 18 -6.89 23.07 3.68
C GLN A 18 -8.06 22.17 3.29
N ALA A 19 -9.30 22.68 3.33
CA ALA A 19 -10.47 21.99 2.80
C ALA A 19 -10.37 21.91 1.27
N GLU A 20 -9.88 20.79 0.74
CA GLU A 20 -10.06 20.49 -0.68
C GLU A 20 -11.55 20.29 -0.97
N PRO A 21 -12.08 20.83 -2.09
CA PRO A 21 -13.44 20.55 -2.51
C PRO A 21 -13.54 19.04 -2.75
N ASN A 22 -14.44 18.40 -2.01
CA ASN A 22 -14.68 16.97 -2.08
C ASN A 22 -15.16 16.56 -3.48
N ASP A 23 -14.27 15.98 -4.28
CA ASP A 23 -14.63 15.39 -5.56
C ASP A 23 -15.41 14.08 -5.30
N GLY A 24 -16.75 14.18 -5.30
CA GLY A 24 -17.64 13.05 -5.60
C GLY A 24 -18.18 12.18 -4.45
N LEU A 25 -17.98 12.49 -3.17
CA LEU A 25 -18.52 11.65 -2.09
C LEU A 25 -20.01 11.98 -1.78
N ARG A 26 -20.87 10.96 -1.86
CA ARG A 26 -22.31 11.05 -1.52
C ARG A 26 -22.47 11.25 -0.01
N PRO A 27 -23.40 12.12 0.46
CA PRO A 27 -23.60 12.34 1.90
C PRO A 27 -24.27 11.11 2.50
N GLY A 28 -23.59 10.38 3.39
CA GLY A 28 -24.20 9.30 4.18
C GLY A 28 -23.35 8.07 4.49
N GLU A 29 -22.13 7.96 3.97
CA GLU A 29 -21.24 6.85 4.31
C GLU A 29 -20.21 7.30 5.36
N TYR A 30 -20.55 7.12 6.63
CA TYR A 30 -19.67 7.37 7.75
C TYR A 30 -18.58 6.29 7.79
N ILE A 31 -17.43 6.58 7.20
CA ILE A 31 -16.20 5.82 7.50
C ILE A 31 -15.92 6.04 8.98
N THR A 32 -15.83 4.94 9.73
CA THR A 32 -15.46 4.95 11.15
C THR A 32 -14.06 5.54 11.27
N GLU A 33 -13.98 6.79 11.73
CA GLU A 33 -12.75 7.52 11.94
C GLU A 33 -12.00 6.98 13.17
N GLN A 34 -10.83 6.40 12.90
CA GLN A 34 -9.81 6.14 13.90
C GLN A 34 -9.09 7.46 14.14
N SER A 35 -9.38 8.10 15.27
CA SER A 35 -8.87 9.40 15.68
C SER A 35 -7.37 9.33 16.02
N ASP A 36 -6.53 9.60 15.02
CA ASP A 36 -5.13 10.02 15.21
C ASP A 36 -4.97 11.36 14.52
N VAL A 37 -4.52 12.39 15.26
CA VAL A 37 -4.30 13.77 14.79
C VAL A 37 -3.56 13.77 13.44
N HIS A 38 -4.31 13.88 12.35
CA HIS A 38 -3.79 13.77 10.99
C HIS A 38 -3.10 15.08 10.62
N ILE A 39 -1.78 15.11 10.73
CA ILE A 39 -0.97 15.81 9.73
C ILE A 39 -1.19 15.01 8.44
N GLY A 40 -2.30 15.27 7.75
CA GLY A 40 -2.83 14.43 6.70
C GLY A 40 -1.81 14.24 5.58
N LEU A 41 -1.38 13.00 5.38
CA LEU A 41 -0.54 12.65 4.25
C LEU A 41 -1.36 12.89 2.98
N LYS A 42 -0.94 13.83 2.13
CA LYS A 42 -1.65 14.10 0.86
C LYS A 42 -1.67 12.82 0.03
N ARG A 43 -2.86 12.29 -0.26
CA ARG A 43 -3.07 11.12 -1.15
C ARG A 43 -2.72 11.50 -2.59
N GLN A 44 -1.43 11.51 -2.92
CA GLN A 44 -0.90 11.84 -4.26
C GLN A 44 -0.34 10.61 -5.01
N LEU A 45 -0.37 9.43 -4.40
CA LEU A 45 0.08 8.18 -5.02
C LEU A 45 -0.92 7.70 -6.08
N LYS A 46 -0.61 8.02 -7.34
CA LYS A 46 -1.29 7.51 -8.53
C LYS A 46 -0.98 6.01 -8.73
N SER A 47 -1.89 5.28 -9.39
CA SER A 47 -1.76 3.84 -9.64
C SER A 47 -0.44 3.43 -10.31
N ARG A 48 0.16 4.32 -11.13
CA ARG A 48 1.47 4.10 -11.76
C ARG A 48 2.62 4.01 -10.75
N HIS A 49 2.60 4.84 -9.70
CA HIS A 49 3.64 4.80 -8.66
C HIS A 49 3.55 3.51 -7.86
N LEU A 50 2.33 3.05 -7.56
CA LEU A 50 2.10 1.77 -6.88
C LEU A 50 2.63 0.58 -7.70
N ALA A 51 2.41 0.58 -9.01
CA ALA A 51 2.97 -0.44 -9.90
C ALA A 51 4.51 -0.41 -9.94
N MET A 52 5.11 0.78 -9.98
CA MET A 52 6.57 0.93 -9.91
C MET A 52 7.15 0.44 -8.58
N ILE A 53 6.45 0.68 -7.46
CA ILE A 53 6.87 0.19 -6.15
C ILE A 53 6.83 -1.34 -6.10
N SER A 54 5.78 -1.97 -6.63
CA SER A 54 5.71 -3.44 -6.62
C SER A 54 6.77 -4.09 -7.51
N ILE A 55 7.02 -3.54 -8.70
CA ILE A 55 8.07 -4.03 -9.61
C ILE A 55 9.45 -3.82 -8.99
N GLY A 56 9.69 -2.67 -8.37
CA GLY A 56 10.97 -2.37 -7.70
C GLY A 56 11.24 -3.27 -6.48
N GLY A 57 10.19 -3.68 -5.76
CA GLY A 57 10.32 -4.61 -4.64
C GLY A 57 10.62 -6.06 -5.07
N VAL A 58 10.06 -6.51 -6.20
CA VAL A 58 10.21 -7.90 -6.67
C VAL A 58 11.46 -8.12 -7.52
N ILE A 59 11.90 -7.14 -8.32
CA ILE A 59 13.15 -7.19 -9.08
C ILE A 59 14.30 -6.69 -8.18
N GLY A 60 14.51 -7.39 -7.06
CA GLY A 60 15.61 -7.12 -6.14
C GLY A 60 16.92 -7.81 -6.55
N THR A 61 17.98 -7.56 -5.80
CA THR A 61 19.28 -8.25 -5.96
C THR A 61 19.19 -9.76 -5.75
N GLY A 62 18.22 -10.22 -4.94
CA GLY A 62 17.98 -11.64 -4.68
C GLY A 62 17.66 -12.45 -5.95
N LEU A 63 16.96 -11.84 -6.93
CA LEU A 63 16.70 -12.47 -8.21
C LEU A 63 18.02 -12.78 -8.94
N PHE A 64 18.96 -11.85 -8.97
CA PHE A 64 20.24 -12.01 -9.67
C PHE A 64 21.20 -12.96 -8.93
N LEU A 65 21.35 -12.81 -7.62
CA LEU A 65 22.23 -13.68 -6.82
C LEU A 65 21.72 -15.13 -6.80
N GLY A 66 20.41 -15.35 -6.66
CA GLY A 66 19.83 -16.69 -6.65
C GLY A 66 19.85 -17.36 -8.03
N THR A 67 19.57 -16.60 -9.09
CA THR A 67 19.54 -17.11 -10.47
C THR A 67 20.94 -17.48 -10.96
N GLY A 68 21.97 -16.70 -10.62
CA GLY A 68 23.36 -17.02 -11.02
C GLY A 68 23.83 -18.37 -10.49
N GLY A 69 23.60 -18.66 -9.21
CA GLY A 69 23.94 -19.95 -8.61
C GLY A 69 23.08 -21.11 -9.12
N SER A 70 21.79 -20.87 -9.33
CA SER A 70 20.85 -21.89 -9.84
C SER A 70 21.13 -22.25 -11.31
N LEU A 71 21.58 -21.27 -12.11
CA LEU A 71 21.91 -21.48 -13.52
C LEU A 71 23.20 -22.30 -13.68
N ALA A 72 24.21 -22.03 -12.86
CA ALA A 72 25.48 -22.76 -12.88
C ALA A 72 25.32 -24.24 -12.48
N ASN A 73 24.47 -24.52 -11.48
CA ASN A 73 24.29 -25.87 -10.95
C ASN A 73 23.17 -26.68 -11.63
N GLY A 74 22.05 -26.04 -11.98
CA GLY A 74 20.85 -26.71 -12.48
C GLY A 74 20.67 -26.66 -14.01
N GLY A 75 21.52 -25.92 -14.72
CA GLY A 75 21.39 -25.66 -16.15
C GLY A 75 20.18 -24.78 -16.49
N PRO A 76 20.07 -24.31 -17.75
CA PRO A 76 19.02 -23.38 -18.17
C PRO A 76 17.61 -23.97 -18.09
N LEU A 77 17.48 -25.28 -18.37
CA LEU A 77 16.19 -25.96 -18.33
C LEU A 77 15.68 -26.17 -16.90
N GLY A 78 16.58 -26.53 -15.96
CA GLY A 78 16.24 -26.72 -14.55
C GLY A 78 15.84 -25.40 -13.87
N LEU A 79 16.51 -24.30 -14.23
CA LEU A 79 16.16 -22.97 -13.74
C LEU A 79 14.76 -22.55 -14.20
N PHE A 80 14.43 -22.77 -15.48
CA PHE A 80 13.10 -22.45 -16.02
C PHE A 80 11.99 -23.27 -15.34
N LEU A 81 12.18 -24.58 -15.18
CA LEU A 81 11.21 -25.45 -14.52
C LEU A 81 11.02 -25.06 -13.04
N GLY A 82 12.11 -24.78 -12.33
CA GLY A 82 12.06 -24.34 -10.94
C GLY A 82 11.28 -23.03 -10.76
N TYR A 83 11.55 -22.03 -11.61
CA TYR A 83 10.79 -20.77 -11.62
C TYR A 83 9.33 -20.96 -12.02
N ALA A 84 9.02 -21.86 -12.97
CA ALA A 84 7.64 -22.13 -13.37
C ALA A 84 6.83 -22.76 -12.24
N ILE A 85 7.40 -23.74 -11.53
CA ILE A 85 6.74 -24.41 -10.40
C ILE A 85 6.55 -23.43 -9.25
N MET A 86 7.61 -22.75 -8.80
CA MET A 86 7.51 -21.78 -7.71
C MET A 86 6.63 -20.58 -8.07
N GLY A 87 6.69 -20.13 -9.32
CA GLY A 87 5.83 -19.07 -9.85
C GLY A 87 4.36 -19.46 -9.80
N SER A 88 4.00 -20.72 -10.12
CA SER A 88 2.62 -21.19 -10.04
C SER A 88 2.06 -21.18 -8.61
N ILE A 89 2.88 -21.55 -7.62
CA ILE A 89 2.52 -21.53 -6.20
C ILE A 89 2.33 -20.08 -5.73
N CYS A 90 3.30 -19.20 -6.01
CA CYS A 90 3.21 -17.78 -5.66
C CYS A 90 2.01 -17.10 -6.33
N TYR A 91 1.72 -17.43 -7.59
CA TYR A 91 0.57 -16.89 -8.33
C TYR A 91 -0.76 -17.27 -7.66
N SER A 92 -0.93 -18.53 -7.26
CA SER A 92 -2.11 -18.99 -6.53
C SER A 92 -2.29 -18.27 -5.20
N THR A 93 -1.21 -18.09 -4.44
CA THR A 93 -1.22 -17.34 -3.18
C THR A 93 -1.60 -15.87 -3.40
N MET A 94 -1.06 -15.22 -4.44
CA MET A 94 -1.33 -13.81 -4.72
C MET A 94 -2.77 -13.56 -5.15
N ILE A 95 -3.38 -14.48 -5.92
CA ILE A 95 -4.81 -14.41 -6.25
C ILE A 95 -5.65 -14.50 -4.98
N SER A 96 -5.34 -15.46 -4.11
CA SER A 96 -6.07 -15.65 -2.85
C SER A 96 -5.95 -14.43 -1.92
N LEU A 97 -4.75 -13.84 -1.82
CA LEU A 97 -4.51 -12.58 -1.11
C LEU A 97 -5.33 -11.44 -1.73
N GLY A 98 -5.38 -11.35 -3.05
CA GLY A 98 -6.14 -10.32 -3.77
C GLY A 98 -7.63 -10.32 -3.42
N GLU A 99 -8.27 -11.50 -3.40
CA GLU A 99 -9.67 -11.66 -3.01
C GLU A 99 -9.93 -11.19 -1.58
N VAL A 100 -9.04 -11.54 -0.63
CA VAL A 100 -9.19 -11.17 0.79
C VAL A 100 -8.99 -9.65 1.00
N ILE A 101 -8.02 -9.03 0.30
CA ILE A 101 -7.77 -7.59 0.39
C ILE A 101 -8.93 -6.79 -0.24
N ALA A 102 -9.52 -7.30 -1.32
CA ALA A 102 -10.67 -6.67 -1.97
C ALA A 102 -11.94 -6.78 -1.12
N TYR A 103 -12.11 -7.86 -0.35
CA TYR A 103 -13.27 -8.07 0.52
C TYR A 103 -13.31 -7.11 1.73
N LEU A 104 -12.15 -6.83 2.35
CA LEU A 104 -12.04 -5.92 3.51
C LEU A 104 -10.95 -4.86 3.27
N PRO A 105 -11.28 -3.74 2.60
CA PRO A 105 -10.31 -2.70 2.26
C PRO A 105 -9.97 -1.83 3.48
N ILE A 106 -9.18 -2.37 4.41
CA ILE A 106 -8.69 -1.65 5.58
C ILE A 106 -7.29 -1.06 5.35
N PRO A 107 -7.05 0.19 5.78
CA PRO A 107 -5.71 0.78 5.75
C PRO A 107 -4.78 -0.04 6.64
N GLY A 108 -3.73 -0.63 6.06
CA GLY A 108 -2.81 -1.58 6.71
C GLY A 108 -2.66 -2.94 6.01
N GLY A 109 -3.54 -3.27 5.05
CA GLY A 109 -3.43 -4.47 4.21
C GLY A 109 -3.48 -5.79 4.98
N HIS A 110 -2.76 -6.80 4.49
CA HIS A 110 -2.73 -8.17 5.08
C HIS A 110 -2.32 -8.20 6.56
N ILE A 111 -1.47 -7.27 7.01
CA ILE A 111 -0.96 -7.23 8.39
C ILE A 111 -2.10 -6.92 9.38
N LYS A 112 -3.03 -6.04 8.99
CA LYS A 112 -4.17 -5.67 9.82
C LYS A 112 -5.28 -6.73 9.79
N LEU A 113 -5.34 -7.53 8.73
CA LEU A 113 -6.26 -8.67 8.61
C LEU A 113 -5.85 -9.86 9.48
N ALA A 114 -4.54 -10.07 9.68
CA ALA A 114 -4.03 -11.19 10.49
C ALA A 114 -4.08 -10.96 12.01
N ALA A 115 -4.31 -9.71 12.44
CA ALA A 115 -4.32 -9.31 13.85
C ALA A 115 -5.75 -9.20 14.45
N LEU A 116 -6.77 -9.61 13.70
CA LEU A 116 -8.19 -9.57 14.05
C LEU A 116 -8.67 -10.98 14.38
#